data_AF-A0A938SR80-F1
#
_entry.id   AF-A0A938SR80-F1
#
_cell.length_a   1.000
_cell.length_b   1.000
_cell.length_c   1.000
_cell.angle_alpha   90.00
_cell.angle_beta   90.00
_cell.angle_gamma   90.00
#
_symmetry.space_group_name_H-M   'P 1'
#
loop_
_entity.id
_entity.type
_entity.pdbx_description
1 polymer ?
#
loop_
_entity_poly.entity_id
_entity_poly.type
_entity_poly.pdbx_seq_one_letter_code
_entity_poly.pdbx_strand_id
1 'polypeptide(L)'
;MRVHQTLTILAGVCVVALYAGDVGLSARIRAAEGHYGRLLAANVIIPQRRAFATSHPGPAGTVTIDRVDARVSIVEQVATTTLNIALSNPTDSRLEAELVLPVPDGAAVRGFDFQGAGAEPSAQLLPKSEARRLYDEIVARTRDPALLEFVDFNLIRSSVFPVEPRGTQKVRLTYEHVCEADGERIDYVLPRSESLDYAVPWQIRLTIKSQRQLATVYSPSHAVDARFSHKGRVADAALRPGAEREPGPFRLSWLVSGGEELTATLLAYPDPKVGGGYFLLLAGTPREPYPDRPPIAREVTFVLDRSGSLAGEKLNQVRGA
;
A
#
# COMPACT_ATOMS: atom_id res chain seq x y z
N MET A 1 19.54 -17.02 49.68
CA MET A 1 20.20 -18.28 49.30
C MET A 1 20.70 -18.16 47.88
N ARG A 2 22.01 -18.29 47.69
CA ARG A 2 22.67 -18.25 46.38
C ARG A 2 22.34 -19.54 45.61
N VAL A 3 22.02 -19.41 44.33
CA VAL A 3 22.29 -20.45 43.34
C VAL A 3 23.02 -19.79 42.18
N HIS A 4 24.29 -20.14 42.04
CA HIS A 4 25.08 -19.90 40.85
C HIS A 4 24.64 -20.89 39.77
N GLN A 5 24.37 -20.41 38.57
CA GLN A 5 24.60 -21.21 37.35
C GLN A 5 25.32 -20.34 36.33
N THR A 6 26.54 -20.76 36.05
CA THR A 6 27.43 -20.27 35.01
C THR A 6 27.08 -21.04 33.73
N LEU A 7 26.73 -20.36 32.64
CA LEU A 7 26.81 -20.93 31.30
C LEU A 7 27.24 -19.85 30.29
N THR A 8 28.35 -20.13 29.61
CA THR A 8 29.04 -19.24 28.68
C THR A 8 28.57 -19.52 27.24
N ILE A 9 27.98 -18.48 26.63
CA ILE A 9 28.04 -17.97 25.23
C ILE A 9 27.93 -18.97 24.04
N LEU A 10 26.93 -18.76 23.16
CA LEU A 10 27.13 -18.40 21.73
C LEU A 10 25.80 -18.04 21.02
N ALA A 11 25.79 -16.87 20.37
CA ALA A 11 24.93 -16.40 19.27
C ALA A 11 23.39 -16.49 19.42
N GLY A 12 22.75 -15.33 19.59
CA GLY A 12 21.31 -15.15 19.34
C GLY A 12 20.75 -13.99 20.13
N VAL A 13 20.57 -12.84 19.47
CA VAL A 13 19.99 -11.62 20.05
C VAL A 13 18.60 -11.94 20.60
N CYS A 14 18.47 -11.91 21.92
CA CYS A 14 17.19 -12.03 22.63
C CYS A 14 16.61 -10.62 22.78
N VAL A 15 15.63 -10.25 21.95
CA VAL A 15 14.88 -9.01 22.12
C VAL A 15 13.84 -9.22 23.22
N VAL A 16 14.04 -8.56 24.36
CA VAL A 16 13.08 -8.49 25.46
C VAL A 16 12.11 -7.34 25.15
N ALA A 17 10.84 -7.66 24.85
CA ALA A 17 9.77 -6.67 24.76
C ALA A 17 9.15 -6.47 26.14
N LEU A 18 9.19 -5.23 26.65
CA LEU A 18 8.52 -4.81 27.88
C LEU A 18 7.02 -4.62 27.63
N TYR A 19 6.20 -5.20 28.49
CA TYR A 19 4.74 -5.08 28.49
C TYR A 19 4.28 -3.69 28.96
N ALA A 20 3.30 -3.11 28.25
CA ALA A 20 2.47 -2.03 28.75
C ALA A 20 1.00 -2.23 28.33
N GLY A 21 0.15 -2.52 29.32
CA GLY A 21 -1.24 -2.05 29.42
C GLY A 21 -2.32 -2.68 28.53
N ASP A 22 -3.16 -3.51 29.15
CA ASP A 22 -4.42 -4.06 28.63
C ASP A 22 -5.40 -3.01 28.09
N VAL A 23 -5.85 -3.18 26.84
CA VAL A 23 -7.28 -3.14 26.44
C VAL A 23 -7.49 -4.16 25.32
N GLY A 24 -8.36 -5.14 25.56
CA GLY A 24 -8.43 -6.40 24.82
C GLY A 24 -8.87 -6.32 23.35
N LEU A 25 -8.12 -7.03 22.51
CA LEU A 25 -8.62 -7.87 21.42
C LEU A 25 -7.52 -8.90 21.09
N SER A 26 -7.65 -10.12 21.62
CA SER A 26 -6.63 -11.16 21.44
C SER A 26 -6.74 -11.83 20.07
N ALA A 27 -5.92 -11.41 19.10
CA ALA A 27 -5.60 -12.23 17.94
C ALA A 27 -4.32 -13.02 18.26
N ARG A 28 -4.43 -14.34 18.41
CA ARG A 28 -3.26 -15.21 18.60
C ARG A 28 -2.65 -15.51 17.23
N ILE A 29 -1.45 -15.00 16.98
CA ILE A 29 -0.61 -15.41 15.83
C ILE A 29 -0.01 -16.77 16.19
N ARG A 30 -0.54 -17.87 15.62
CA ARG A 30 0.15 -19.17 15.65
C ARG A 30 1.25 -19.15 14.58
N ALA A 31 2.47 -19.52 14.95
CA ALA A 31 3.46 -19.97 13.98
C ALA A 31 2.88 -21.22 13.32
N ALA A 32 2.54 -21.14 12.04
CA ALA A 32 1.91 -22.22 11.30
C ALA A 32 2.95 -23.31 11.03
N GLU A 33 2.71 -24.53 11.54
CA GLU A 33 3.36 -25.75 11.06
C GLU A 33 3.08 -25.90 9.56
N GLY A 34 4.08 -26.35 8.79
CA GLY A 34 4.07 -26.34 7.33
C GLY A 34 2.91 -27.11 6.71
N HIS A 35 1.90 -26.38 6.23
CA HIS A 35 0.78 -26.91 5.45
C HIS A 35 1.08 -26.85 3.94
N TYR A 36 2.16 -27.50 3.51
CA TYR A 36 2.40 -27.77 2.10
C TYR A 36 1.38 -28.82 1.62
N GLY A 37 0.25 -28.38 1.05
CA GLY A 37 -0.72 -29.30 0.42
C GLY A 37 -2.21 -28.93 0.51
N ARG A 38 -2.59 -27.78 1.08
CA ARG A 38 -4.01 -27.38 1.09
C ARG A 38 -4.46 -26.97 -0.32
N LEU A 39 -5.43 -27.70 -0.87
CA LEU A 39 -6.10 -27.38 -2.13
C LEU A 39 -6.62 -25.92 -2.13
N LEU A 40 -6.53 -25.27 -3.28
CA LEU A 40 -7.14 -23.96 -3.52
C LEU A 40 -8.66 -24.04 -3.34
N ALA A 41 -9.25 -22.96 -2.81
CA ALA A 41 -10.70 -22.83 -2.80
C ALA A 41 -11.29 -22.72 -4.21
N ALA A 42 -12.59 -22.99 -4.32
CA ALA A 42 -13.33 -22.87 -5.58
C ALA A 42 -13.23 -21.45 -6.16
N ASN A 43 -13.15 -20.41 -5.33
CA ASN A 43 -12.89 -19.04 -5.76
C ASN A 43 -11.57 -18.53 -5.18
N VAL A 44 -10.66 -18.09 -6.03
CA VAL A 44 -9.41 -17.42 -5.63
C VAL A 44 -9.52 -15.94 -5.96
N ILE A 45 -9.35 -15.11 -4.95
CA ILE A 45 -9.46 -13.65 -5.04
C ILE A 45 -8.06 -13.06 -4.97
N ILE A 46 -7.66 -12.36 -6.03
CA ILE A 46 -6.41 -11.58 -6.08
C ILE A 46 -6.82 -10.12 -6.30
N PRO A 47 -6.97 -9.31 -5.23
CA PRO A 47 -7.44 -7.93 -5.32
C PRO A 47 -6.60 -7.07 -6.25
N GLN A 48 -5.32 -7.39 -6.41
CA GLN A 48 -4.44 -6.68 -7.32
C GLN A 48 -4.78 -6.89 -8.81
N ARG A 49 -5.58 -7.90 -9.14
CA ARG A 49 -5.74 -8.42 -10.50
C ARG A 49 -7.17 -8.77 -10.87
N ARG A 50 -7.74 -9.83 -10.29
CA ARG A 50 -9.14 -10.26 -10.47
C ARG A 50 -9.47 -11.42 -9.53
N ALA A 51 -10.74 -11.77 -9.44
CA ALA A 51 -11.20 -13.02 -8.84
C ALA A 51 -11.46 -14.07 -9.92
N PHE A 52 -11.18 -15.33 -9.60
CA PHE A 52 -11.29 -16.44 -10.53
C PHE A 52 -11.93 -17.64 -9.87
N ALA A 53 -12.76 -18.38 -10.60
CA ALA A 53 -13.12 -19.73 -10.22
C ALA A 53 -11.98 -20.70 -10.58
N THR A 54 -11.46 -21.45 -9.60
CA THR A 54 -10.58 -22.59 -9.86
C THR A 54 -11.46 -23.81 -10.02
N SER A 55 -11.51 -24.37 -11.23
CA SER A 55 -12.56 -25.30 -11.64
C SER A 55 -12.73 -26.49 -10.67
N HIS A 56 -13.93 -26.61 -10.07
CA HIS A 56 -14.47 -27.78 -9.37
C HIS A 56 -15.93 -27.97 -9.86
N PRO A 57 -16.55 -29.17 -9.82
CA PRO A 57 -17.96 -29.34 -10.18
C PRO A 57 -18.84 -28.74 -9.06
N GLY A 58 -18.86 -27.43 -8.98
CA GLY A 58 -19.70 -26.62 -8.10
C GLY A 58 -20.54 -25.66 -8.92
N PRO A 59 -21.51 -24.97 -8.30
CA PRO A 59 -22.38 -24.03 -9.00
C PRO A 59 -21.55 -22.98 -9.75
N ALA A 60 -21.90 -22.78 -11.03
CA ALA A 60 -21.22 -21.85 -11.92
C ALA A 60 -21.37 -20.42 -11.39
N GLY A 61 -20.32 -19.90 -10.76
CA GLY A 61 -20.32 -18.60 -10.12
C GLY A 61 -18.91 -18.16 -9.74
N THR A 62 -18.59 -16.89 -9.94
CA THR A 62 -17.34 -16.30 -9.46
C THR A 62 -17.67 -15.15 -8.54
N VAL A 63 -17.05 -15.11 -7.37
CA VAL A 63 -17.12 -13.95 -6.46
C VAL A 63 -16.53 -12.74 -7.18
N THR A 64 -17.22 -11.60 -7.14
CA THR A 64 -16.78 -10.35 -7.76
C THR A 64 -16.18 -9.42 -6.72
N ILE A 65 -15.18 -8.63 -7.12
CA ILE A 65 -14.57 -7.59 -6.29
C ILE A 65 -15.22 -6.27 -6.67
N ASP A 66 -15.93 -5.65 -5.73
CA ASP A 66 -16.66 -4.41 -6.00
C ASP A 66 -15.76 -3.18 -5.86
N ARG A 67 -14.90 -3.17 -4.83
CA ARG A 67 -14.03 -2.04 -4.47
C ARG A 67 -12.93 -2.46 -3.51
N VAL A 68 -11.80 -1.76 -3.56
CA VAL A 68 -10.71 -1.92 -2.59
C VAL A 68 -10.36 -0.58 -1.92
N ASP A 69 -10.34 -0.56 -0.60
CA ASP A 69 -9.84 0.57 0.20
C ASP A 69 -8.50 0.21 0.84
N ALA A 70 -7.42 0.81 0.37
CA ALA A 70 -6.11 0.76 1.00
C ALA A 70 -5.91 1.96 1.93
N ARG A 71 -5.65 1.69 3.21
CA ARG A 71 -5.19 2.68 4.18
C ARG A 71 -3.80 2.31 4.64
N VAL A 72 -2.86 3.23 4.48
CA VAL A 72 -1.45 3.01 4.82
C VAL A 72 -1.04 3.99 5.92
N SER A 73 -0.52 3.48 7.03
CA SER A 73 0.11 4.29 8.05
C SER A 73 1.61 4.00 8.03
N ILE A 74 2.41 5.00 7.72
CA ILE A 74 3.87 4.89 7.66
C ILE A 74 4.45 5.66 8.83
N VAL A 75 5.21 4.97 9.67
CA VAL A 75 5.97 5.58 10.77
C VAL A 75 7.45 5.32 10.51
N GLU A 76 8.18 6.39 10.26
CA GLU A 76 9.53 6.36 9.69
C GLU A 76 9.55 5.56 8.38
N GLN A 77 10.08 4.34 8.41
CA GLN A 77 10.16 3.43 7.26
C GLN A 77 9.17 2.27 7.36
N VAL A 78 8.47 2.09 8.49
CA VAL A 78 7.56 0.94 8.66
C VAL A 78 6.17 1.31 8.16
N ALA A 79 5.74 0.67 7.08
CA ALA A 79 4.41 0.82 6.52
C ALA A 79 3.47 -0.26 7.04
N THR A 80 2.38 0.15 7.69
CA THR A 80 1.24 -0.71 8.00
C THR A 80 0.14 -0.47 6.97
N THR A 81 -0.13 -1.48 6.14
CA THR A 81 -1.14 -1.42 5.08
C THR A 81 -2.37 -2.23 5.50
N THR A 82 -3.50 -1.56 5.61
CA THR A 82 -4.82 -2.17 5.82
C THR A 82 -5.62 -2.12 4.52
N LEU A 83 -5.94 -3.29 3.97
CA LEU A 83 -6.83 -3.44 2.83
C LEU A 83 -8.23 -3.81 3.33
N ASN A 84 -9.24 -3.07 2.88
CA ASN A 84 -10.65 -3.45 3.02
C ASN A 84 -11.17 -3.77 1.63
N ILE A 85 -11.56 -5.02 1.42
CA ILE A 85 -11.99 -5.54 0.13
C ILE A 85 -13.49 -5.82 0.23
N ALA A 86 -14.26 -5.13 -0.61
CA ALA A 86 -15.68 -5.39 -0.76
C ALA A 86 -15.89 -6.43 -1.87
N LEU A 87 -16.55 -7.51 -1.53
CA LEU A 87 -16.85 -8.63 -2.41
C LEU A 87 -18.37 -8.83 -2.51
N SER A 88 -18.81 -9.38 -3.64
CA SER A 88 -20.19 -9.77 -3.86
C SER A 88 -20.29 -11.16 -4.47
N ASN A 89 -21.31 -11.92 -4.07
CA ASN A 89 -21.65 -13.20 -4.68
C ASN A 89 -22.89 -13.01 -5.57
N PRO A 90 -22.75 -13.02 -6.90
CA PRO A 90 -23.88 -12.81 -7.81
C PRO A 90 -24.81 -14.03 -7.93
N THR A 91 -24.46 -15.18 -7.33
CA THR A 91 -25.20 -16.44 -7.47
C THR A 91 -26.20 -16.68 -6.35
N ASP A 92 -27.12 -17.63 -6.59
CA ASP A 92 -28.11 -18.10 -5.62
C ASP A 92 -27.57 -19.22 -4.71
N SER A 93 -26.29 -19.57 -4.84
CA SER A 93 -25.60 -20.58 -4.03
C SER A 93 -24.51 -19.95 -3.19
N ARG A 94 -24.25 -20.53 -2.01
CA ARG A 94 -23.12 -20.13 -1.18
C ARG A 94 -21.82 -20.48 -1.89
N LEU A 95 -20.91 -19.51 -1.99
CA LEU A 95 -19.58 -19.73 -2.58
C LEU A 95 -18.52 -19.74 -1.48
N GLU A 96 -17.47 -20.53 -1.70
CA GLU A 96 -16.26 -20.52 -0.88
C GLU A 96 -15.16 -19.77 -1.61
N ALA A 97 -14.49 -18.86 -0.89
CA ALA A 97 -13.44 -18.02 -1.42
C ALA A 97 -12.19 -18.04 -0.56
N GLU A 98 -11.05 -17.81 -1.20
CA GLU A 98 -9.75 -17.66 -0.59
C GLU A 98 -9.05 -16.43 -1.14
N LEU A 99 -8.43 -15.65 -0.26
CA LEU A 99 -7.66 -14.45 -0.62
C LEU A 99 -6.19 -14.81 -0.84
N VAL A 100 -5.65 -14.38 -1.97
CA VAL A 100 -4.24 -14.52 -2.36
C VAL A 100 -3.72 -13.13 -2.69
N LEU A 101 -2.87 -12.58 -1.80
CA LEU A 101 -2.41 -11.20 -1.86
C LEU A 101 -0.87 -11.14 -2.06
N PRO A 102 -0.35 -10.77 -3.24
CA PRO A 102 1.05 -10.37 -3.41
C PRO A 102 1.43 -9.24 -2.46
N VAL A 103 2.56 -9.39 -1.76
CA VAL A 103 3.09 -8.40 -0.83
C VAL A 103 4.60 -8.21 -0.98
N PRO A 104 5.14 -7.02 -0.66
CA PRO A 104 6.58 -6.76 -0.68
C PRO A 104 7.41 -7.76 0.13
N ASP A 105 8.71 -7.81 -0.15
CA ASP A 105 9.62 -8.62 0.66
C ASP A 105 9.66 -8.12 2.12
N GLY A 106 9.92 -9.04 3.05
CA GLY A 106 9.93 -8.73 4.48
C GLY A 106 8.56 -8.36 5.08
N ALA A 107 7.45 -8.55 4.34
CA ALA A 107 6.12 -8.29 4.87
C ALA A 107 5.74 -9.26 6.01
N ALA A 108 5.00 -8.78 7.01
CA ALA A 108 4.46 -9.58 8.10
C ALA A 108 2.95 -9.37 8.28
N VAL A 109 2.20 -10.45 8.47
CA VAL A 109 0.75 -10.38 8.71
C VAL A 109 0.48 -9.86 10.12
N ARG A 110 -0.32 -8.79 10.24
CA ARG A 110 -0.78 -8.24 11.52
C ARG A 110 -2.18 -8.69 11.90
N GLY A 111 -3.05 -8.87 10.92
CA GLY A 111 -4.42 -9.33 11.18
C GLY A 111 -5.17 -9.62 9.90
N PHE A 112 -6.08 -10.58 9.99
CA PHE A 112 -7.01 -10.93 8.94
C PHE A 112 -8.38 -11.13 9.58
N ASP A 113 -9.41 -10.53 9.00
CA ASP A 113 -10.77 -10.58 9.49
C ASP A 113 -11.76 -10.52 8.33
N PHE A 114 -12.94 -11.11 8.51
CA PHE A 114 -14.02 -11.02 7.55
C PHE A 114 -15.38 -10.98 8.26
N GLN A 115 -16.35 -10.27 7.68
CA GLN A 115 -17.67 -10.16 8.27
C GLN A 115 -18.47 -11.47 8.16
N GLY A 116 -18.85 -12.11 9.27
CA GLY A 116 -19.76 -13.28 9.24
C GLY A 116 -19.50 -14.32 10.32
N ALA A 117 -20.30 -15.38 10.33
CA ALA A 117 -20.09 -16.54 11.21
C ALA A 117 -19.18 -17.56 10.51
N GLY A 118 -18.03 -17.88 11.11
CA GLY A 118 -17.06 -18.81 10.57
C GLY A 118 -16.02 -19.23 11.60
N ALA A 119 -15.18 -20.19 11.24
CA ALA A 119 -13.97 -20.52 12.01
C ALA A 119 -13.07 -19.28 12.12
N GLU A 120 -12.21 -19.25 13.15
CA GLU A 120 -11.31 -18.11 13.39
C GLU A 120 -10.54 -17.74 12.10
N PRO A 121 -10.73 -16.53 11.55
CA PRO A 121 -10.05 -16.09 10.35
C PRO A 121 -8.54 -16.13 10.56
N SER A 122 -7.83 -16.73 9.61
CA SER A 122 -6.37 -16.75 9.62
C SER A 122 -5.80 -16.38 8.26
N ALA A 123 -4.59 -15.82 8.26
CA ALA A 123 -3.82 -15.58 7.06
C ALA A 123 -2.36 -15.91 7.33
N GLN A 124 -1.72 -16.53 6.35
CA GLN A 124 -0.34 -16.98 6.43
C GLN A 124 0.49 -16.24 5.39
N LEU A 125 1.69 -15.83 5.79
CA LEU A 125 2.72 -15.36 4.88
C LEU A 125 3.46 -16.56 4.29
N LEU A 126 3.56 -16.59 2.97
CA LEU A 126 4.33 -17.55 2.19
C LEU A 126 5.55 -16.82 1.60
N PRO A 127 6.78 -17.30 1.85
CA PRO A 127 7.97 -16.79 1.21
C PRO A 127 7.92 -16.94 -0.32
N LYS A 128 8.69 -16.12 -1.03
CA LYS A 128 8.77 -16.08 -2.51
C LYS A 128 8.88 -17.46 -3.20
N SER A 129 9.69 -18.37 -2.66
CA SER A 129 9.86 -19.73 -3.23
C SER A 129 8.58 -20.57 -3.17
N GLU A 130 7.80 -20.43 -2.10
CA GLU A 130 6.50 -21.08 -1.91
C GLU A 130 5.41 -20.36 -2.71
N ALA A 131 5.41 -19.03 -2.67
CA ALA A 131 4.52 -18.18 -3.44
C ALA A 131 4.57 -18.52 -4.94
N ARG A 132 5.78 -18.69 -5.49
CA ARG A 132 5.99 -19.09 -6.88
C ARG A 132 5.26 -20.38 -7.26
N ARG A 133 5.33 -21.41 -6.42
CA ARG A 133 4.63 -22.68 -6.67
C ARG A 133 3.12 -22.50 -6.68
N LEU A 134 2.59 -21.70 -5.75
CA LEU A 134 1.16 -21.42 -5.71
C LEU A 134 0.70 -20.62 -6.94
N TYR A 135 1.50 -19.65 -7.39
CA TYR A 135 1.21 -18.93 -8.64
C TYR A 135 1.20 -19.86 -9.84
N ASP A 136 2.22 -20.70 -10.01
CA ASP A 136 2.29 -21.66 -11.11
C ASP A 136 1.05 -22.58 -11.12
N GLU A 137 0.58 -23.01 -9.94
CA GLU A 137 -0.66 -23.79 -9.79
C GLU A 137 -1.91 -22.99 -10.21
N ILE A 138 -2.06 -21.74 -9.73
CA ILE A 138 -3.19 -20.88 -10.08
C ILE A 138 -3.20 -20.63 -11.58
N VAL A 139 -2.05 -20.26 -12.17
CA VAL A 139 -1.87 -19.98 -13.60
C VAL A 139 -2.21 -21.21 -14.43
N ALA A 140 -1.75 -22.40 -14.04
CA ALA A 140 -2.07 -23.64 -14.75
C ALA A 140 -3.58 -23.93 -14.78
N ARG A 141 -4.31 -23.61 -13.70
CA ARG A 141 -5.76 -23.79 -13.60
C ARG A 141 -6.56 -22.71 -14.34
N THR A 142 -6.20 -21.45 -14.16
CA THR A 142 -6.96 -20.30 -14.70
C THR A 142 -6.51 -19.83 -16.08
N ARG A 143 -5.36 -20.31 -16.57
CA ARG A 143 -4.76 -19.95 -17.86
C ARG A 143 -4.56 -18.44 -18.02
N ASP A 144 -4.25 -17.73 -16.93
CA ASP A 144 -3.92 -16.29 -16.94
C ASP A 144 -2.40 -16.09 -16.73
N PRO A 145 -1.61 -15.95 -17.81
CA PRO A 145 -0.16 -15.85 -17.69
C PRO A 145 0.30 -14.55 -17.01
N ALA A 146 -0.52 -13.50 -16.98
CA ALA A 146 -0.06 -12.22 -16.46
C ALA A 146 -0.18 -12.12 -14.92
N LEU A 147 -0.65 -13.17 -14.23
CA LEU A 147 -0.36 -13.38 -12.80
C LEU A 147 1.14 -13.54 -12.50
N LEU A 148 1.94 -13.91 -13.50
CA LEU A 148 3.40 -14.02 -13.37
C LEU A 148 4.07 -12.67 -13.06
N GLU A 149 3.36 -11.54 -13.25
CA GLU A 149 3.82 -10.21 -12.81
C GLU A 149 4.12 -10.15 -11.31
N PHE A 150 3.50 -11.05 -10.52
CA PHE A 150 3.68 -11.11 -9.07
C PHE A 150 4.65 -12.19 -8.57
N VAL A 151 5.30 -12.93 -9.47
CA VAL A 151 6.16 -14.08 -9.09
C VAL A 151 7.33 -13.68 -8.20
N ASP A 152 7.73 -12.41 -8.25
CA ASP A 152 8.84 -11.88 -7.49
C ASP A 152 8.48 -11.39 -6.08
N PHE A 153 7.20 -11.43 -5.70
CA PHE A 153 6.70 -11.01 -4.39
C PHE A 153 6.53 -12.20 -3.42
N ASN A 154 6.51 -11.87 -2.13
CA ASN A 154 5.95 -12.77 -1.12
C ASN A 154 4.43 -12.78 -1.27
N LEU A 155 3.78 -13.75 -0.62
CA LEU A 155 2.35 -13.94 -0.79
C LEU A 155 1.66 -14.15 0.55
N ILE A 156 0.58 -13.42 0.80
CA ILE A 156 -0.33 -13.73 1.91
C ILE A 156 -1.47 -14.59 1.36
N ARG A 157 -1.72 -15.73 2.03
CA ARG A 157 -2.80 -16.68 1.74
C ARG A 157 -3.75 -16.75 2.93
N SER A 158 -5.05 -16.56 2.71
CA SER A 158 -6.05 -16.64 3.80
C SER A 158 -6.58 -18.06 4.05
N SER A 159 -7.25 -18.26 5.17
CA SER A 159 -8.23 -19.34 5.32
C SER A 159 -9.36 -19.18 4.29
N VAL A 160 -9.98 -20.29 3.91
CA VAL A 160 -11.22 -20.25 3.12
C VAL A 160 -12.31 -19.59 3.95
N PHE A 161 -13.09 -18.71 3.33
CA PHE A 161 -14.23 -18.06 3.96
C PHE A 161 -15.46 -18.14 3.05
N PRO A 162 -16.67 -18.20 3.64
CA PRO A 162 -17.90 -18.26 2.88
C PRO A 162 -18.32 -16.88 2.36
N VAL A 163 -19.03 -16.86 1.23
CA VAL A 163 -19.74 -15.70 0.70
C VAL A 163 -21.18 -16.12 0.41
N GLU A 164 -22.12 -15.57 1.19
CA GLU A 164 -23.52 -15.98 1.16
C GLU A 164 -24.20 -15.64 -0.20
N PRO A 165 -25.23 -16.41 -0.61
CA PRO A 165 -25.98 -16.17 -1.85
C PRO A 165 -26.49 -14.74 -1.95
N ARG A 166 -26.32 -14.10 -3.12
CA ARG A 166 -26.72 -12.69 -3.37
C ARG A 166 -26.20 -11.70 -2.31
N GLY A 167 -25.19 -12.10 -1.55
CA GLY A 167 -24.67 -11.39 -0.39
C GLY A 167 -23.45 -10.56 -0.72
N THR A 168 -23.10 -9.67 0.21
CA THR A 168 -21.83 -8.93 0.19
C THR A 168 -20.95 -9.40 1.34
N GLN A 169 -19.65 -9.43 1.10
CA GLN A 169 -18.64 -9.86 2.05
C GLN A 169 -17.57 -8.78 2.17
N LYS A 170 -17.26 -8.37 3.40
CA LYS A 170 -16.16 -7.43 3.67
C LYS A 170 -15.00 -8.20 4.27
N VAL A 171 -13.85 -8.10 3.63
CA VAL A 171 -12.60 -8.73 4.07
C VAL A 171 -11.60 -7.65 4.44
N ARG A 172 -10.99 -7.76 5.62
CA ARG A 172 -9.95 -6.86 6.10
C ARG A 172 -8.65 -7.64 6.26
N LEU A 173 -7.60 -7.18 5.60
CA LEU A 173 -6.24 -7.72 5.76
C LEU A 173 -5.30 -6.58 6.13
N THR A 174 -4.56 -6.76 7.23
CA THR A 174 -3.53 -5.83 7.68
C THR A 174 -2.18 -6.52 7.68
N TYR A 175 -1.22 -5.94 7.00
CA TYR A 175 0.17 -6.38 7.00
C TYR A 175 1.08 -5.17 7.17
N GLU A 176 2.32 -5.43 7.56
CA GLU A 176 3.36 -4.42 7.63
C GLU A 176 4.58 -4.82 6.82
N HIS A 177 5.39 -3.86 6.40
CA HIS A 177 6.73 -4.09 5.86
C HIS A 177 7.60 -2.86 6.08
N VAL A 178 8.91 -3.03 5.91
CA VAL A 178 9.87 -1.93 5.91
C VAL A 178 9.99 -1.42 4.47
N CYS A 179 9.74 -0.12 4.27
CA CYS A 179 9.93 0.57 3.01
C CYS A 179 11.43 0.66 2.69
N GLU A 180 11.79 0.53 1.41
CA GLU A 180 13.17 0.68 0.97
C GLU A 180 13.61 2.15 1.11
N ALA A 181 14.84 2.35 1.56
CA ALA A 181 15.44 3.66 1.70
C ALA A 181 16.71 3.75 0.85
N ASP A 182 16.83 4.84 0.10
CA ASP A 182 18.00 5.20 -0.71
C ASP A 182 18.43 6.62 -0.33
N GLY A 183 19.40 6.70 0.58
CA GLY A 183 19.79 7.94 1.24
C GLY A 183 18.60 8.58 1.96
N GLU A 184 18.21 9.77 1.51
CA GLU A 184 17.11 10.55 2.08
C GLU A 184 15.74 10.26 1.45
N ARG A 185 15.70 9.37 0.46
CA ARG A 185 14.48 8.92 -0.19
C ARG A 185 13.99 7.63 0.44
N ILE A 186 12.69 7.55 0.69
CA ILE A 186 12.04 6.32 1.09
C ILE A 186 10.92 6.02 0.09
N ASP A 187 10.82 4.76 -0.32
CA ASP A 187 9.88 4.28 -1.34
C ASP A 187 8.90 3.26 -0.76
N TYR A 188 7.61 3.53 -0.94
CA TYR A 188 6.52 2.60 -0.65
C TYR A 188 5.96 2.05 -1.96
N VAL A 189 5.73 0.73 -1.99
CA VAL A 189 5.09 0.04 -3.10
C VAL A 189 3.90 -0.78 -2.60
N LEU A 190 2.75 -0.55 -3.20
CA LEU A 190 1.60 -1.42 -3.13
C LEU A 190 1.48 -2.17 -4.48
N PRO A 191 1.80 -3.48 -4.52
CA PRO A 191 1.66 -4.27 -5.74
C PRO A 191 0.24 -4.19 -6.26
N ARG A 192 0.07 -3.93 -7.55
CA ARG A 192 -1.19 -3.90 -8.32
C ARG A 192 -0.87 -4.27 -9.77
N SER A 193 -1.85 -4.82 -10.48
CA SER A 193 -1.67 -5.30 -11.85
C SER A 193 -1.56 -4.15 -12.86
N GLU A 194 -0.70 -4.31 -13.85
CA GLU A 194 -0.59 -3.42 -15.02
C GLU A 194 -1.73 -3.63 -16.04
N SER A 195 -2.65 -4.58 -15.77
CA SER A 195 -3.76 -4.91 -16.66
C SER A 195 -4.73 -3.75 -16.86
N LEU A 196 -4.87 -3.29 -18.11
CA LEU A 196 -5.85 -2.26 -18.50
C LEU A 196 -7.30 -2.73 -18.36
N ASP A 197 -7.55 -4.03 -18.45
CA ASP A 197 -8.89 -4.62 -18.31
C ASP A 197 -9.37 -4.65 -16.84
N TYR A 198 -8.49 -4.31 -15.89
CA TYR A 198 -8.83 -4.34 -14.47
C TYR A 198 -9.52 -3.05 -14.02
N ALA A 199 -10.85 -3.09 -13.94
CA ALA A 199 -11.67 -1.91 -13.72
C ALA A 199 -12.13 -1.69 -12.26
N VAL A 200 -11.66 -2.48 -11.28
CA VAL A 200 -12.08 -2.32 -9.88
C VAL A 200 -11.53 -1.01 -9.31
N PRO A 201 -12.37 -0.15 -8.73
CA PRO A 201 -11.91 1.12 -8.15
C PRO A 201 -11.11 0.88 -6.86
N TRP A 202 -9.95 1.53 -6.77
CA TRP A 202 -9.09 1.58 -5.60
C TRP A 202 -9.13 2.96 -4.96
N GLN A 203 -9.40 3.01 -3.66
CA GLN A 203 -9.15 4.20 -2.85
C GLN A 203 -7.88 3.98 -2.03
N ILE A 204 -6.85 4.79 -2.25
CA ILE A 204 -5.59 4.70 -1.51
C ILE A 204 -5.40 6.00 -0.72
N ARG A 205 -5.23 5.84 0.59
CA ARG A 205 -4.92 6.94 1.53
C ARG A 205 -3.72 6.54 2.37
N LEU A 206 -2.77 7.45 2.52
CA LEU A 206 -1.54 7.25 3.26
C LEU A 206 -1.36 8.38 4.28
N THR A 207 -0.90 8.03 5.47
CA THR A 207 -0.39 8.99 6.45
C THR A 207 1.05 8.63 6.75
N ILE A 208 1.97 9.56 6.51
CA ILE A 208 3.40 9.42 6.75
C ILE A 208 3.74 10.23 7.99
N LYS A 209 4.42 9.61 8.96
CA LYS A 209 4.92 10.26 10.17
C LYS A 209 6.43 10.04 10.23
N SER A 210 7.18 11.12 10.36
CA SER A 210 8.64 11.11 10.41
C SER A 210 9.14 12.03 11.51
N GLN A 211 10.19 11.63 12.21
CA GLN A 211 10.87 12.47 13.20
C GLN A 211 11.49 13.70 12.55
N ARG A 212 12.04 13.54 11.35
CA ARG A 212 12.57 14.61 10.51
C ARG A 212 11.50 15.18 9.59
N GLN A 213 11.65 16.43 9.17
CA GLN A 213 10.68 17.05 8.27
C GLN A 213 10.63 16.31 6.92
N LEU A 214 9.44 16.17 6.34
CA LEU A 214 9.23 15.63 5.00
C LEU A 214 9.39 16.77 4.00
N ALA A 215 10.41 16.72 3.15
CA ALA A 215 10.69 17.77 2.16
C ALA A 215 9.72 17.69 0.97
N THR A 216 9.44 16.49 0.47
CA THR A 216 8.47 16.26 -0.60
C THR A 216 7.83 14.88 -0.52
N VAL A 217 6.64 14.74 -1.10
CA VAL A 217 5.93 13.48 -1.30
C VAL A 217 5.49 13.45 -2.76
N TYR A 218 5.89 12.40 -3.47
CA TYR A 218 5.73 12.28 -4.91
C TYR A 218 5.29 10.86 -5.25
N SER A 219 4.46 10.72 -6.27
CA SER A 219 4.07 9.42 -6.81
C SER A 219 4.41 9.40 -8.30
N PRO A 220 5.30 8.50 -8.76
CA PRO A 220 5.59 8.32 -10.18
C PRO A 220 4.51 7.52 -10.92
N SER A 221 3.60 6.87 -10.19
CA SER A 221 2.66 5.90 -10.76
C SER A 221 1.24 6.44 -10.89
N HIS A 222 0.80 7.19 -9.89
CA HIS A 222 -0.57 7.66 -9.77
C HIS A 222 -0.62 9.14 -9.39
N ALA A 223 -1.65 9.83 -9.84
CA ALA A 223 -1.94 11.19 -9.43
C ALA A 223 -2.32 11.24 -7.93
N VAL A 224 -1.53 11.96 -7.11
CA VAL A 224 -1.77 12.10 -5.67
C VAL A 224 -1.81 13.56 -5.22
N ASP A 225 -2.65 13.84 -4.22
CA ASP A 225 -2.62 15.08 -3.43
C ASP A 225 -1.96 14.78 -2.09
N ALA A 226 -1.01 15.62 -1.66
CA ALA A 226 -0.34 15.51 -0.37
C ALA A 226 -0.52 16.80 0.44
N ARG A 227 -0.90 16.66 1.70
CA ARG A 227 -1.02 17.76 2.67
C ARG A 227 -0.08 17.52 3.82
N PHE A 228 0.59 18.57 4.25
CA PHE A 228 1.60 18.49 5.29
C PHE A 228 1.13 19.19 6.55
N SER A 229 1.43 18.59 7.70
CA SER A 229 1.06 19.10 9.01
C SER A 229 2.19 18.88 10.02
N HIS A 230 2.00 19.33 11.26
CA HIS A 230 2.97 19.14 12.36
C HIS A 230 4.39 19.61 11.99
N LYS A 231 4.51 20.85 11.50
CA LYS A 231 5.77 21.42 11.01
C LYS A 231 6.47 20.55 9.94
N GLY A 232 5.67 19.94 9.06
CA GLY A 232 6.15 19.09 7.98
C GLY A 232 6.56 17.68 8.40
N ARG A 233 6.36 17.26 9.64
CA ARG A 233 6.67 15.89 10.11
C ARG A 233 5.59 14.86 9.81
N VAL A 234 4.41 15.33 9.41
CA VAL A 234 3.30 14.48 8.99
C VAL A 234 2.86 14.87 7.59
N ALA A 235 2.64 13.88 6.73
CA ALA A 235 2.05 14.06 5.42
C ALA A 235 0.87 13.12 5.23
N ASP A 236 -0.29 13.67 4.88
CA ASP A 236 -1.47 12.92 4.48
C ASP A 236 -1.58 12.98 2.95
N ALA A 237 -1.50 11.82 2.31
CA ALA A 237 -1.57 11.67 0.87
C ALA A 237 -2.78 10.83 0.46
N ALA A 238 -3.43 11.18 -0.65
CA ALA A 238 -4.52 10.41 -1.23
C ALA A 238 -4.48 10.46 -2.75
N LEU A 239 -5.05 9.45 -3.41
CA LEU A 239 -5.30 9.52 -4.85
C LEU A 239 -6.15 10.75 -5.18
N ARG A 240 -5.80 11.42 -6.28
CA ARG A 240 -6.66 12.45 -6.86
C ARG A 240 -7.92 11.80 -7.45
N PRO A 241 -9.08 12.50 -7.43
CA PRO A 241 -10.29 12.01 -8.09
C PRO A 241 -10.02 11.66 -9.56
N GLY A 242 -10.43 10.46 -9.99
CA GLY A 242 -10.19 9.94 -11.33
C GLY A 242 -9.04 8.94 -11.42
N ALA A 243 -8.13 8.90 -10.43
CA ALA A 243 -6.99 7.98 -10.41
C ALA A 243 -7.32 6.58 -9.86
N GLU A 244 -8.56 6.32 -9.42
CA GLU A 244 -8.95 5.09 -8.73
C GLU A 244 -8.87 3.83 -9.61
N ARG A 245 -8.85 4.00 -10.93
CA ARG A 245 -8.78 2.90 -11.90
C ARG A 245 -7.50 2.93 -12.73
N GLU A 246 -6.55 3.79 -12.38
CA GLU A 246 -5.24 3.79 -13.04
C GLU A 246 -4.58 2.41 -12.82
N PRO A 247 -4.03 1.80 -13.88
CA PRO A 247 -3.38 0.50 -13.82
C PRO A 247 -2.01 0.60 -13.14
N GLY A 248 -1.45 -0.56 -12.84
CA GLY A 248 -0.07 -0.70 -12.37
C GLY A 248 0.09 -0.54 -10.86
N PRO A 249 1.30 -0.84 -10.35
CA PRO A 249 1.61 -0.76 -8.94
C PRO A 249 1.50 0.68 -8.45
N PHE A 250 0.90 0.87 -7.29
CA PHE A 250 0.93 2.18 -6.64
C PHE A 250 2.28 2.36 -5.94
N ARG A 251 3.02 3.38 -6.38
CA ARG A 251 4.35 3.76 -5.89
C ARG A 251 4.29 5.16 -5.30
N LEU A 252 4.86 5.34 -4.12
CA LEU A 252 5.01 6.63 -3.46
C LEU A 252 6.44 6.77 -2.95
N SER A 253 7.08 7.89 -3.30
CA SER A 253 8.41 8.26 -2.84
C SER A 253 8.30 9.54 -2.00
N TRP A 254 9.02 9.61 -0.88
CA TRP A 254 9.15 10.86 -0.14
C TRP A 254 10.60 11.12 0.26
N LEU A 255 10.91 12.41 0.37
CA LEU A 255 12.20 12.85 0.86
C LEU A 255 12.07 13.32 2.29
N VAL A 256 13.02 12.91 3.11
CA VAL A 256 13.14 13.33 4.49
C VAL A 256 14.29 14.33 4.58
N SER A 257 14.08 15.46 5.25
CA SER A 257 15.05 16.57 5.26
C SER A 257 16.34 16.16 5.95
N GLY A 258 17.46 16.38 5.26
CA GLY A 258 18.81 16.23 5.83
C GLY A 258 19.23 17.37 6.76
N GLY A 259 18.44 18.45 6.85
CA GLY A 259 18.79 19.63 7.66
C GLY A 259 18.05 20.90 7.22
N GLU A 260 18.74 22.03 7.27
CA GLU A 260 18.23 23.33 6.81
C GLU A 260 18.45 23.58 5.31
N GLU A 261 19.05 22.63 4.58
CA GLU A 261 19.37 22.78 3.16
C GLU A 261 18.39 22.02 2.25
N LEU A 262 18.48 22.29 0.94
CA LEU A 262 17.77 21.56 -0.10
C LEU A 262 18.07 20.06 0.02
N THR A 263 17.04 19.22 0.15
CA THR A 263 17.20 17.77 0.10
C THR A 263 16.90 17.30 -1.31
N ALA A 264 17.82 16.53 -1.92
CA ALA A 264 17.62 15.99 -3.26
C ALA A 264 18.14 14.56 -3.38
N THR A 265 17.56 13.81 -4.32
CA THR A 265 17.99 12.46 -4.71
C THR A 265 17.94 12.32 -6.23
N LEU A 266 18.81 11.48 -6.77
CA LEU A 266 18.97 11.24 -8.19
C LEU A 266 18.68 9.76 -8.51
N LEU A 267 17.68 9.54 -9.36
CA LEU A 267 17.41 8.24 -9.95
C LEU A 267 18.02 8.19 -11.34
N ALA A 268 19.12 7.45 -11.53
CA ALA A 268 19.80 7.30 -12.81
C ALA A 268 19.43 5.97 -13.49
N TYR A 269 19.14 6.03 -14.79
CA TYR A 269 18.80 4.91 -15.65
C TYR A 269 19.78 4.88 -16.84
N PRO A 270 20.93 4.20 -16.69
CA PRO A 270 21.89 4.05 -17.79
C PRO A 270 21.24 3.35 -18.99
N ASP A 271 21.39 3.92 -20.18
CA ASP A 271 20.98 3.31 -21.43
C ASP A 271 22.18 3.28 -22.39
N PRO A 272 22.80 2.10 -22.60
CA PRO A 272 23.96 1.98 -23.46
C PRO A 272 23.67 2.30 -24.94
N LYS A 273 22.39 2.33 -25.37
CA LYS A 273 22.02 2.65 -26.75
C LYS A 273 22.16 4.12 -27.09
N VAL A 274 22.06 5.01 -26.10
CA VAL A 274 22.17 6.47 -26.29
C VAL A 274 23.53 7.02 -25.84
N GLY A 275 24.48 6.16 -25.47
CA GLY A 275 25.80 6.57 -24.99
C GLY A 275 25.73 7.36 -23.67
N GLY A 276 24.79 7.00 -22.79
CA GLY A 276 24.51 7.71 -21.53
C GLY A 276 23.37 7.08 -20.77
N GLY A 277 22.36 7.87 -20.41
CA GLY A 277 21.15 7.40 -19.72
C GLY A 277 20.17 8.53 -19.41
N TYR A 278 19.07 8.17 -18.76
CA TYR A 278 18.07 9.11 -18.26
C TYR A 278 18.25 9.32 -16.76
N PHE A 279 17.78 10.43 -16.22
CA PHE A 279 17.68 10.59 -14.77
C PHE A 279 16.45 11.37 -14.35
N LEU A 280 16.03 11.13 -13.11
CA LEU A 280 15.03 11.93 -12.41
C LEU A 280 15.69 12.53 -11.16
N LEU A 281 15.71 13.86 -11.08
CA LEU A 281 16.11 14.59 -9.88
C LEU A 281 14.84 14.93 -9.09
N LEU A 282 14.70 14.35 -7.89
CA LEU A 282 13.69 14.77 -6.93
C LEU A 282 14.37 15.69 -5.93
N ALA A 283 13.88 16.92 -5.80
CA ALA A 283 14.38 17.89 -4.84
C ALA A 283 13.21 18.49 -4.05
N GLY A 284 13.39 18.62 -2.74
CA GLY A 284 12.44 19.26 -1.83
C GLY A 284 13.16 20.31 -0.98
N THR A 285 12.56 21.48 -0.87
CA THR A 285 13.08 22.53 0.01
C THR A 285 12.66 22.27 1.46
N PRO A 286 13.44 22.74 2.44
CA PRO A 286 12.95 22.88 3.80
C PRO A 286 11.62 23.64 3.81
N ARG A 287 10.70 23.25 4.71
CA ARG A 287 9.39 23.90 4.81
C ARG A 287 9.39 25.15 5.67
N GLU A 288 10.33 25.24 6.60
CA GLU A 288 10.48 26.45 7.39
C GLU A 288 11.27 27.48 6.57
N PRO A 289 10.81 28.74 6.52
CA PRO A 289 11.59 29.81 5.91
C PRO A 289 12.96 29.88 6.58
N TYR A 290 14.01 30.09 5.79
CA TYR A 290 15.34 30.36 6.33
C TYR A 290 15.24 31.56 7.29
N PRO A 291 15.41 31.39 8.61
CA PRO A 291 15.13 32.44 9.59
C PRO A 291 15.98 33.70 9.36
N ASP A 292 17.19 33.51 8.83
CA ASP A 292 18.16 34.59 8.60
C ASP A 292 18.15 35.13 7.16
N ARG A 293 17.25 34.66 6.30
CA ARG A 293 17.17 35.12 4.91
C ARG A 293 15.92 35.99 4.73
N PRO A 294 16.08 37.30 4.44
CA PRO A 294 14.94 38.14 4.17
C PRO A 294 14.14 37.57 2.99
N PRO A 295 12.79 37.61 3.03
CA PRO A 295 11.97 37.22 1.90
C PRO A 295 12.47 37.92 0.64
N ILE A 296 12.58 37.19 -0.46
CA ILE A 296 12.94 37.79 -1.74
C ILE A 296 11.83 38.76 -2.10
N ALA A 297 12.14 40.06 -2.12
CA ALA A 297 11.21 41.09 -2.56
C ALA A 297 10.81 40.79 -4.02
N ARG A 298 9.51 40.68 -4.26
CA ARG A 298 8.96 40.49 -5.60
C ARG A 298 8.22 41.75 -6.00
N GLU A 299 8.52 42.26 -7.19
CA GLU A 299 7.67 43.23 -7.85
C GLU A 299 6.59 42.44 -8.61
N VAL A 300 5.32 42.66 -8.24
CA VAL A 300 4.18 42.00 -8.89
C VAL A 300 3.28 43.08 -9.47
N THR A 301 3.24 43.15 -10.80
CA THR A 301 2.39 44.10 -11.52
C THR A 301 1.10 43.42 -11.94
N PHE A 302 -0.03 43.87 -11.40
CA PHE A 302 -1.35 43.41 -11.81
C PHE A 302 -1.87 44.27 -12.96
N VAL A 303 -2.10 43.64 -14.12
CA VAL A 303 -2.78 44.28 -15.25
C VAL A 303 -4.22 43.78 -15.26
N LEU A 304 -5.15 44.67 -14.97
CA LEU A 304 -6.58 44.36 -14.88
C LEU A 304 -7.32 44.97 -16.07
N ASP A 305 -8.13 44.16 -16.74
CA ASP A 305 -9.08 44.67 -17.74
C ASP A 305 -10.14 45.56 -17.04
N ARG A 306 -10.59 46.60 -17.74
CA ARG A 306 -11.59 47.58 -17.26
C ARG A 306 -12.78 47.68 -18.22
N SER A 307 -12.90 46.74 -19.15
CA SER A 307 -13.98 46.69 -20.12
C SER A 307 -15.35 46.65 -19.44
N GLY A 308 -16.39 47.13 -20.13
CA GLY A 308 -17.76 47.21 -19.57
C GLY A 308 -18.34 45.85 -19.12
N SER A 309 -17.76 44.74 -19.58
CA SER A 309 -18.14 43.38 -19.19
C SER A 309 -17.72 42.99 -17.77
N LEU A 310 -16.80 43.75 -17.16
CA LEU A 310 -16.37 43.59 -15.77
C LEU A 310 -17.19 44.42 -14.78
N ALA A 311 -18.14 45.24 -15.25
CA ALA A 311 -18.97 46.06 -14.37
C ALA A 311 -19.79 45.21 -13.38
N GLY A 312 -20.09 45.80 -12.21
CA GLY A 312 -20.88 45.16 -11.16
C GLY A 312 -20.06 44.24 -10.26
N GLU A 313 -20.60 43.06 -9.95
CA GLU A 313 -20.03 42.15 -8.94
C GLU A 313 -18.59 41.71 -9.23
N LYS A 314 -18.23 41.51 -10.51
CA LYS A 314 -16.88 41.05 -10.89
C LYS A 314 -15.81 42.06 -10.52
N LEU A 315 -16.03 43.34 -10.79
CA LEU A 315 -15.10 44.41 -10.40
C LEU A 315 -15.06 44.60 -8.87
N ASN A 316 -16.18 44.39 -8.18
CA ASN A 316 -16.22 44.46 -6.71
C ASN A 316 -15.43 43.31 -6.07
N GLN A 317 -15.51 42.10 -6.64
CA GLN A 317 -14.71 40.94 -6.21
C GLN A 317 -13.22 41.17 -6.44
N VAL A 318 -12.83 41.70 -7.61
CA VAL A 318 -11.42 42.03 -7.92
C VAL A 318 -10.86 43.11 -6.99
N ARG A 319 -11.70 44.04 -6.51
CA ARG A 319 -11.29 45.08 -5.54
C ARG A 319 -11.23 44.60 -4.09
N GLY A 320 -11.98 43.55 -3.76
CA GLY A 320 -12.05 43.00 -2.41
C GLY A 320 -11.06 41.88 -2.11
N ALA A 321 -10.40 41.36 -3.15
CA ALA A 321 -9.31 40.38 -3.08
C ALA A 321 -7.95 41.08 -2.92
#